data_AF-A0A352VGG8-F1
#
_entry.id   AF-A0A352VGG8-F1
#
_cell.length_a   1.000
_cell.length_b   1.000
_cell.length_c   1.000
_cell.angle_alpha   90.00
_cell.angle_beta   90.00
_cell.angle_gamma   90.00
#
_symmetry.space_group_name_H-M   'P 1'
#
loop_
_entity.id
_entity.type
_entity.pdbx_description
1 polymer ?
#
loop_
_entity_poly.entity_id
_entity_poly.type
_entity_poly.pdbx_seq_one_letter_code
_entity_poly.pdbx_strand_id
1 'polypeptide(L)'
;MDMSNVGRCAVLILVGAASACDPVTSLVEPEQPAEEDRPVSAILGHEAFLAECANCHASQDGFDLAFFSFPDSTIVRRALGHVDAPTADDIVAYIRTLMVDPVGRFEASFQPGGEVLADDLEFAMRLFGADAWPSGMTTADLLAIDPTQIPVAIAFPRWSVEESNVDWMPDGPFPEGLLRQSQNAAGHALARYRETGSDEDLRSAVGSLRWAAYNPNSTVAPCAPTPKARFRPDDCFQARRWTASLIAQHMLRSARTEPMYSGNHDAWWGVGHAAFKSMQNGQSIENAEKNQVMWMYMGWAFAPQNHSSWYLAGPLLRKQLPRHATFHSLRAQVSRVEGGGQAYSDLDAAVFVSPRSWVADVTAFSLRHLIGRIESGDVPSDEPSFVVLGGRALTQLEWARRSVQTARNRLYWKLEAEEYNAVSTLFERVLELLPSQ
;
A
#
# COMPACT_ATOMS: atom_id res chain seq x y z
N MET A 1 67.58 0.74 1.60
CA MET A 1 68.35 1.79 2.26
C MET A 1 67.94 1.78 3.72
N ASP A 2 68.90 1.35 4.54
CA ASP A 2 69.08 1.37 6.00
C ASP A 2 67.95 1.93 6.88
N MET A 3 67.39 1.16 7.81
CA MET A 3 67.95 0.66 9.10
C MET A 3 68.03 1.73 10.20
N SER A 4 67.11 1.60 11.19
CA SER A 4 67.39 1.66 12.64
C SER A 4 67.89 3.02 13.21
N ASN A 5 67.85 3.39 14.48
CA ASN A 5 67.53 2.76 15.75
C ASN A 5 67.56 3.89 16.82
N VAL A 6 66.79 3.72 17.90
CA VAL A 6 67.22 3.90 19.31
C VAL A 6 67.74 5.28 19.78
N GLY A 7 67.19 5.72 20.93
CA GLY A 7 68.07 6.09 22.05
C GLY A 7 67.82 7.42 22.76
N ARG A 8 67.05 7.31 23.85
CA ARG A 8 67.08 8.04 25.13
C ARG A 8 68.29 8.96 25.47
N CYS A 9 67.95 9.94 26.36
CA CYS A 9 68.70 10.54 27.48
C CYS A 9 69.30 11.96 27.33
N ALA A 10 68.49 12.93 27.81
CA ALA A 10 68.76 13.96 28.82
C ALA A 10 70.19 14.51 29.04
N VAL A 11 70.31 15.86 29.00
CA VAL A 11 71.10 16.65 29.98
C VAL A 11 70.39 17.99 30.28
N LEU A 12 70.20 18.24 31.58
CA LEU A 12 69.76 19.47 32.26
C LEU A 12 70.92 20.45 32.43
N ILE A 13 70.69 21.76 32.24
CA ILE A 13 71.27 22.89 33.03
C ILE A 13 70.25 24.05 32.97
N LEU A 14 69.38 24.26 33.98
CA LEU A 14 69.51 25.06 35.22
C LEU A 14 69.61 26.61 35.05
N VAL A 15 68.49 27.25 35.44
CA VAL A 15 68.30 28.47 36.26
C VAL A 15 68.64 29.84 35.69
N GLY A 16 67.57 30.62 35.51
CA GLY A 16 67.53 32.06 35.76
C GLY A 16 66.15 32.44 36.29
N ALA A 17 65.98 32.44 37.61
CA ALA A 17 64.78 32.94 38.26
C ALA A 17 64.84 34.47 38.33
N ALA A 18 63.82 35.14 37.80
CA ALA A 18 63.45 36.48 38.23
C ALA A 18 61.92 36.60 38.14
N SER A 19 61.35 36.82 39.31
CA SER A 19 59.94 37.00 39.60
C SER A 19 59.31 38.19 38.88
N ALA A 20 58.14 37.97 38.28
CA ALA A 20 57.05 38.94 38.30
C ALA A 20 55.74 38.15 38.28
N CYS A 21 54.94 38.36 39.33
CA CYS A 21 53.59 37.84 39.45
C CYS A 21 52.71 38.55 38.44
N ASP A 22 52.15 37.83 37.47
CA ASP A 22 50.93 38.25 36.80
C ASP A 22 49.88 37.14 36.98
N PRO A 23 48.64 37.50 37.32
CA PRO A 23 47.62 36.55 37.71
C PRO A 23 47.25 35.68 36.52
N VAL A 24 47.11 34.38 36.78
CA VAL A 24 46.40 33.46 35.90
C VAL A 24 44.97 33.96 35.80
N THR A 25 44.66 34.70 34.74
CA THR A 25 43.29 34.86 34.28
C THR A 25 42.83 33.47 33.89
N SER A 26 42.07 32.82 34.79
CA SER A 26 41.20 31.75 34.38
C SER A 26 40.36 32.30 33.24
N LEU A 27 40.53 31.75 32.04
CA LEU A 27 39.57 31.90 30.96
C LEU A 27 38.31 31.21 31.47
N VAL A 28 37.48 31.98 32.18
CA VAL A 28 36.07 31.67 32.36
C VAL A 28 35.53 31.62 30.94
N GLU A 29 35.16 30.42 30.48
CA GLU A 29 34.32 30.30 29.29
C GLU A 29 33.17 31.29 29.49
N PRO A 30 32.91 32.19 28.54
CA PRO A 30 31.75 33.08 28.66
C PRO A 30 30.55 32.18 28.88
N GLU A 31 29.85 32.36 30.02
CA GLU A 31 28.53 31.81 30.24
C GLU A 31 27.75 32.04 28.95
N GLN A 32 27.37 30.96 28.26
CA GLN A 32 26.42 31.07 27.16
C GLN A 32 25.26 31.90 27.71
N PRO A 33 24.86 33.00 27.04
CA PRO A 33 23.74 33.78 27.51
C PRO A 33 22.59 32.81 27.73
N ALA A 34 22.02 32.82 28.93
CA ALA A 34 20.86 32.01 29.25
C ALA A 34 19.87 32.18 28.11
N GLU A 35 19.58 31.09 27.41
CA GLU A 35 18.62 31.06 26.32
C GLU A 35 17.35 31.70 26.88
N GLU A 36 17.03 32.92 26.44
CA GLU A 36 15.86 33.64 26.91
C GLU A 36 14.67 32.71 26.66
N ASP A 37 14.01 32.28 27.73
CA ASP A 37 12.89 31.34 27.72
C ASP A 37 11.71 32.03 27.00
N ARG A 38 11.76 31.99 25.66
CA ARG A 38 10.75 32.57 24.81
C ARG A 38 9.47 31.75 24.99
N PRO A 39 8.30 32.39 25.10
CA PRO A 39 7.05 31.65 25.20
C PRO A 39 6.85 30.80 23.94
N VAL A 40 6.35 29.58 24.14
CA VAL A 40 5.97 28.67 23.06
C VAL A 40 4.89 29.33 22.19
N SER A 41 5.07 29.28 20.86
CA SER A 41 4.27 29.99 19.87
C SER A 41 3.74 29.05 18.77
N ALA A 42 2.42 28.88 18.71
CA ALA A 42 1.77 28.12 17.64
C ALA A 42 1.95 28.74 16.25
N ILE A 43 2.18 30.06 16.14
CA ILE A 43 2.43 30.72 14.85
C ILE A 43 3.81 30.32 14.32
N LEU A 44 4.84 30.41 15.16
CA LEU A 44 6.19 29.99 14.79
C LEU A 44 6.23 28.48 14.52
N GLY A 45 5.44 27.70 15.27
CA GLY A 45 5.28 26.26 15.06
C GLY A 45 4.71 25.91 13.71
N HIS A 46 3.71 26.65 13.24
CA HIS A 46 3.13 26.46 11.92
C HIS A 46 4.15 26.76 10.81
N GLU A 47 4.88 27.87 10.92
CA GLU A 47 5.92 28.26 9.96
C GLU A 47 7.04 27.20 9.89
N ALA A 48 7.50 26.73 11.05
CA ALA A 48 8.50 25.67 11.15
C ALA A 48 7.98 24.34 10.57
N PHE A 49 6.71 23.99 10.84
CA PHE A 49 6.11 22.77 10.29
C PHE A 49 6.05 22.81 8.76
N LEU A 50 5.65 23.94 8.18
CA LEU A 50 5.62 24.12 6.72
C LEU A 50 7.01 24.02 6.09
N ALA A 51 8.03 24.57 6.73
CA ALA A 51 9.41 24.53 6.24
C ALA A 51 10.02 23.12 6.30
N GLU A 52 9.85 22.42 7.42
CA GLU A 52 10.66 21.24 7.74
C GLU A 52 9.88 19.92 7.67
N CYS A 53 8.56 19.93 7.91
CA CYS A 53 7.75 18.72 8.10
C CYS A 53 6.76 18.46 6.94
N ALA A 54 6.23 19.51 6.31
CA ALA A 54 5.15 19.42 5.32
C ALA A 54 5.47 18.60 4.05
N ASN A 55 6.75 18.30 3.79
CA ASN A 55 7.16 17.46 2.65
C ASN A 55 6.94 15.97 2.93
N CYS A 56 7.07 15.53 4.19
CA CYS A 56 6.80 14.16 4.61
C CYS A 56 5.30 13.93 4.92
N HIS A 57 4.65 14.94 5.49
CA HIS A 57 3.22 14.89 5.82
C HIS A 57 2.37 15.24 4.59
N ALA A 58 1.66 14.24 4.05
CA ALA A 58 0.98 14.39 2.76
C ALA A 58 -0.01 15.58 2.69
N SER A 59 -0.70 15.88 3.81
CA SER A 59 -1.61 17.04 3.93
C SER A 59 -0.96 18.39 4.24
N GLN A 60 0.35 18.45 4.46
CA GLN A 60 1.14 19.66 4.78
C GLN A 60 0.88 20.39 6.09
N ASP A 61 -0.17 20.08 6.83
CA ASP A 61 -0.59 20.83 8.02
C ASP A 61 -0.51 20.04 9.32
N GLY A 62 0.00 18.80 9.28
CA GLY A 62 0.14 17.95 10.47
C GLY A 62 -1.18 17.41 11.02
N PHE A 63 -2.26 17.46 10.23
CA PHE A 63 -3.55 16.83 10.56
C PHE A 63 -3.42 15.42 11.08
N ASP A 64 -2.54 14.63 10.47
CA ASP A 64 -2.38 13.23 10.83
C ASP A 64 -1.74 13.05 12.21
N LEU A 65 -0.87 13.97 12.64
CA LEU A 65 -0.34 14.00 14.00
C LEU A 65 -1.44 14.31 15.03
N ALA A 66 -2.30 15.30 14.73
CA ALA A 66 -3.42 15.66 15.59
C ALA A 66 -4.51 14.57 15.61
N PHE A 67 -4.92 14.09 14.43
CA PHE A 67 -6.00 13.14 14.24
C PHE A 67 -5.70 11.81 14.93
N PHE A 68 -4.47 11.29 14.80
CA PHE A 68 -4.06 10.07 15.50
C PHE A 68 -3.47 10.34 16.89
N SER A 69 -3.80 11.45 17.55
CA SER A 69 -3.41 11.74 18.95
C SER A 69 -1.94 11.44 19.26
N PHE A 70 -1.01 11.88 18.40
CA PHE A 70 0.41 11.65 18.66
C PHE A 70 0.81 12.35 19.96
N PRO A 71 1.47 11.65 20.90
CA PRO A 71 1.95 12.30 22.12
C PRO A 71 2.97 13.39 21.77
N ASP A 72 2.89 14.53 22.47
CA ASP A 72 3.86 15.63 22.31
C ASP A 72 5.30 15.13 22.33
N SER A 73 5.65 14.26 23.28
CA SER A 73 7.00 13.70 23.40
C SER A 73 7.46 12.96 22.14
N THR A 74 6.53 12.34 21.42
CA THR A 74 6.80 11.67 20.14
C THR A 74 6.99 12.69 19.02
N ILE A 75 6.16 13.73 18.99
CA ILE A 75 6.26 14.83 18.03
C ILE A 75 7.60 15.55 18.22
N VAL A 76 7.95 15.94 19.45
CA VAL A 76 9.24 16.57 19.79
C VAL A 76 10.41 15.68 19.40
N ARG A 77 10.41 14.40 19.82
CA ARG A 77 11.50 13.47 19.48
C ARG A 77 11.74 13.36 17.98
N ARG A 78 10.68 13.35 17.16
CA ARG A 78 10.79 13.30 15.70
C ARG A 78 11.24 14.65 15.12
N ALA A 79 10.68 15.75 15.59
CA ALA A 79 11.02 17.09 15.15
C ALA A 79 12.49 17.46 15.43
N LEU A 80 13.07 16.98 16.53
CA LEU A 80 14.49 17.19 16.89
C LEU A 80 15.50 16.65 15.86
N GLY A 81 15.07 15.80 14.93
CA GLY A 81 15.90 15.40 13.78
C GLY A 81 16.05 16.49 12.70
N HIS A 82 15.24 17.55 12.79
CA HIS A 82 15.07 18.59 11.77
C HIS A 82 15.23 20.00 12.34
N VAL A 83 14.80 20.23 13.59
CA VAL A 83 14.80 21.55 14.25
C VAL A 83 15.37 21.47 15.67
N ASP A 84 15.66 22.62 16.28
CA ASP A 84 16.05 22.71 17.69
C ASP A 84 14.87 22.45 18.65
N ALA A 85 15.16 22.31 19.95
CA ALA A 85 14.16 21.98 20.95
C ALA A 85 13.06 23.06 21.11
N PRO A 86 13.37 24.37 21.20
CA PRO A 86 12.33 25.40 21.28
C PRO A 86 11.40 25.39 20.06
N THR A 87 11.93 25.16 18.86
CA THR A 87 11.13 25.07 17.64
C THR A 87 10.28 23.79 17.61
N ALA A 88 10.77 22.68 18.16
CA ALA A 88 9.99 21.46 18.30
C ALA A 88 8.77 21.66 19.25
N ASP A 89 8.95 22.40 20.35
CA ASP A 89 7.86 22.73 21.27
C ASP A 89 6.82 23.67 20.62
N ASP A 90 7.27 24.62 19.79
CA ASP A 90 6.37 25.44 18.98
C ASP A 90 5.53 24.60 18.01
N ILE A 91 6.15 23.61 17.34
CA ILE A 91 5.43 22.69 16.45
C ILE A 91 4.35 21.93 17.23
N VAL A 92 4.66 21.42 18.42
CA VAL A 92 3.63 20.78 19.28
C VAL A 92 2.49 21.75 19.59
N ALA A 93 2.80 22.99 19.95
CA ALA A 93 1.77 23.99 20.20
C ALA A 93 0.91 24.26 18.97
N TYR A 94 1.49 24.31 17.78
CA TYR A 94 0.75 24.39 16.51
C TYR A 94 -0.17 23.19 16.31
N ILE A 95 0.32 21.95 16.42
CA ILE A 95 -0.48 20.74 16.22
C ILE A 95 -1.69 20.70 17.15
N ARG A 96 -1.56 21.18 18.39
CA ARG A 96 -2.66 21.30 19.35
C ARG A 96 -3.74 22.31 18.96
N THR A 97 -3.45 23.25 18.07
CA THR A 97 -4.44 24.20 17.56
C THR A 97 -5.32 23.62 16.45
N LEU A 98 -4.94 22.47 15.88
CA LEU A 98 -5.68 21.87 14.78
C LEU A 98 -7.03 21.33 15.26
N MET A 99 -8.10 21.78 14.63
CA MET A 99 -9.46 21.34 14.91
C MET A 99 -9.72 20.03 14.16
N VAL A 100 -9.59 18.91 14.87
CA VAL A 100 -9.85 17.56 14.36
C VAL A 100 -10.69 16.79 15.37
N ASP A 101 -11.38 15.73 14.93
CA ASP A 101 -11.99 14.73 15.82
C ASP A 101 -10.97 13.61 16.04
N PRO A 102 -10.20 13.62 17.14
CA PRO A 102 -9.06 12.73 17.29
C PRO A 102 -9.50 11.29 17.59
N VAL A 103 -8.70 10.35 17.08
CA VAL A 103 -8.76 8.92 17.39
C VAL A 103 -7.53 8.48 18.17
N GLY A 104 -7.56 7.27 18.71
CA GLY A 104 -6.41 6.71 19.42
C GLY A 104 -5.18 6.55 18.51
N ARG A 105 -3.98 6.67 19.11
CA ARG A 105 -2.68 6.56 18.39
C ARG A 105 -2.54 5.33 17.49
N PHE A 106 -3.13 4.23 17.90
CA PHE A 106 -3.02 2.95 17.20
C PHE A 106 -4.33 2.52 16.55
N GLU A 107 -5.26 3.46 16.37
CA GLU A 107 -6.50 3.22 15.65
C GLU A 107 -6.20 2.75 14.22
N ALA A 108 -6.88 1.69 13.80
CA ALA A 108 -6.78 1.15 12.45
C ALA A 108 -8.01 1.56 11.66
N SER A 109 -8.10 2.85 11.30
CA SER A 109 -9.32 3.47 10.74
C SER A 109 -9.85 2.85 9.44
N PHE A 110 -9.03 2.05 8.75
CA PHE A 110 -9.40 1.34 7.52
C PHE A 110 -9.51 -0.17 7.70
N GLN A 111 -9.36 -0.69 8.93
CA GLN A 111 -9.49 -2.12 9.21
C GLN A 111 -10.91 -2.59 8.88
N PRO A 112 -11.09 -3.57 7.97
CA PRO A 112 -12.40 -4.05 7.61
C PRO A 112 -13.17 -4.58 8.82
N GLY A 113 -14.42 -4.14 8.98
CA GLY A 113 -15.26 -4.49 10.14
C GLY A 113 -14.71 -4.07 11.51
N GLY A 114 -13.66 -3.25 11.57
CA GLY A 114 -13.08 -2.71 12.80
C GLY A 114 -12.25 -3.68 13.65
N GLU A 115 -12.10 -4.94 13.24
CA GLU A 115 -11.32 -5.94 13.97
C GLU A 115 -10.45 -6.82 13.06
N VAL A 116 -9.41 -7.41 13.65
CA VAL A 116 -8.56 -8.40 12.99
C VAL A 116 -8.96 -9.78 13.52
N LEU A 117 -9.36 -10.67 12.63
CA LEU A 117 -9.72 -12.04 13.00
C LEU A 117 -8.49 -12.87 13.34
N ALA A 118 -8.68 -13.93 14.13
CA ALA A 118 -7.58 -14.80 14.53
C ALA A 118 -7.03 -15.62 13.35
N ASP A 119 -7.90 -16.12 12.48
CA ASP A 119 -7.53 -16.99 11.38
C ASP A 119 -8.54 -17.02 10.21
N ASP A 120 -8.23 -17.84 9.21
CA ASP A 120 -9.05 -18.05 8.02
C ASP A 120 -10.37 -18.78 8.28
N LEU A 121 -10.43 -19.64 9.30
CA LEU A 121 -11.64 -20.37 9.65
C LEU A 121 -12.65 -19.41 10.30
N GLU A 122 -12.20 -18.57 11.23
CA GLU A 122 -13.04 -17.54 11.84
C GLU A 122 -13.65 -16.61 10.78
N PHE A 123 -12.88 -16.25 9.74
CA PHE A 123 -13.39 -15.48 8.61
C PHE A 123 -14.61 -16.13 7.95
N ALA A 124 -14.56 -17.42 7.62
CA ALA A 124 -15.72 -18.09 7.03
C ALA A 124 -16.88 -18.24 8.01
N MET A 125 -16.60 -18.51 9.29
CA MET A 125 -17.65 -18.57 10.30
C MET A 125 -18.37 -17.23 10.46
N ARG A 126 -17.65 -16.10 10.41
CA ARG A 126 -18.25 -14.75 10.47
C ARG A 126 -18.98 -14.39 9.20
N LEU A 127 -18.42 -14.71 8.04
CA LEU A 127 -18.98 -14.31 6.74
C LEU A 127 -20.17 -15.17 6.31
N PHE A 128 -20.08 -16.49 6.49
CA PHE A 128 -21.05 -17.45 5.98
C PHE A 128 -21.81 -18.21 7.08
N GLY A 129 -21.44 -18.04 8.35
CA GLY A 129 -22.01 -18.80 9.48
C GLY A 129 -21.52 -20.24 9.58
N ALA A 130 -20.67 -20.70 8.65
CA ALA A 130 -20.15 -22.06 8.58
C ALA A 130 -18.83 -22.10 7.79
N ASP A 131 -18.06 -23.18 7.99
CA ASP A 131 -16.91 -23.50 7.15
C ASP A 131 -17.33 -24.16 5.82
N ALA A 132 -18.20 -23.50 5.07
CA ALA A 132 -18.71 -23.97 3.80
C ALA A 132 -19.01 -22.79 2.87
N TRP A 133 -18.83 -22.99 1.56
CA TRP A 133 -19.42 -22.09 0.57
C TRP A 133 -20.94 -22.28 0.58
N PRO A 134 -21.77 -21.23 0.75
CA PRO A 134 -23.21 -21.40 0.81
C PRO A 134 -23.79 -21.89 -0.52
N SER A 135 -24.45 -23.04 -0.54
CA SER A 135 -25.01 -23.66 -1.75
C SER A 135 -26.07 -22.81 -2.45
N GLY A 136 -26.75 -21.94 -1.70
CA GLY A 136 -27.73 -20.97 -2.20
C GLY A 136 -27.17 -19.59 -2.55
N MET A 137 -25.86 -19.36 -2.42
CA MET A 137 -25.23 -18.06 -2.71
C MET A 137 -25.55 -17.61 -4.15
N THR A 138 -26.18 -16.45 -4.31
CA THR A 138 -26.41 -15.84 -5.62
C THR A 138 -25.38 -14.77 -5.95
N THR A 139 -25.28 -14.36 -7.22
CA THR A 139 -24.44 -13.22 -7.62
C THR A 139 -24.82 -11.95 -6.88
N ALA A 140 -26.13 -11.72 -6.69
CA ALA A 140 -26.64 -10.55 -5.98
C ALA A 140 -26.24 -10.57 -4.49
N ASP A 141 -26.34 -11.74 -3.84
CA ASP A 141 -25.93 -11.90 -2.45
C ASP A 141 -24.45 -11.61 -2.26
N LEU A 142 -23.59 -12.15 -3.14
CA LEU A 142 -22.15 -11.93 -3.05
C LEU A 142 -21.77 -10.47 -3.34
N LEU A 143 -22.48 -9.80 -4.27
CA LEU A 143 -22.28 -8.37 -4.55
C LEU A 143 -22.72 -7.47 -3.40
N ALA A 144 -23.77 -7.85 -2.67
CA ALA A 144 -24.29 -7.10 -1.53
C ALA A 144 -23.33 -7.10 -0.33
N ILE A 145 -22.35 -8.01 -0.29
CA ILE A 145 -21.30 -7.99 0.72
C ILE A 145 -20.32 -6.85 0.38
N ASP A 146 -20.26 -5.87 1.28
CA ASP A 146 -19.24 -4.82 1.29
C ASP A 146 -17.94 -5.35 1.93
N PRO A 147 -16.85 -5.52 1.15
CA PRO A 147 -15.59 -6.02 1.69
C PRO A 147 -14.95 -5.14 2.76
N THR A 148 -15.34 -3.86 2.86
CA THR A 148 -14.84 -2.94 3.90
C THR A 148 -15.50 -3.15 5.25
N GLN A 149 -16.62 -3.89 5.31
CA GLN A 149 -17.39 -4.13 6.54
C GLN A 149 -17.18 -5.53 7.10
N ILE A 150 -16.49 -6.42 6.39
CA ILE A 150 -16.26 -7.80 6.82
C ILE A 150 -14.89 -7.89 7.51
N PRO A 151 -14.83 -8.27 8.80
CA PRO A 151 -13.58 -8.56 9.48
C PRO A 151 -12.73 -9.58 8.74
N VAL A 152 -11.41 -9.39 8.74
CA VAL A 152 -10.44 -10.27 8.05
C VAL A 152 -9.26 -10.58 8.97
N ALA A 153 -8.59 -11.70 8.73
CA ALA A 153 -7.39 -12.09 9.48
C ALA A 153 -6.13 -11.28 9.10
N ILE A 154 -6.26 -10.37 8.14
CA ILE A 154 -5.18 -9.51 7.65
C ILE A 154 -5.26 -8.19 8.42
N ALA A 155 -4.25 -7.92 9.24
CA ALA A 155 -4.12 -6.61 9.87
C ALA A 155 -3.76 -5.55 8.83
N PHE A 156 -4.59 -4.51 8.70
CA PHE A 156 -4.34 -3.35 7.86
C PHE A 156 -3.34 -2.39 8.51
N PRO A 157 -2.73 -1.47 7.75
CA PRO A 157 -1.71 -0.58 8.28
C PRO A 157 -2.32 0.33 9.37
N ARG A 158 -1.61 0.45 10.50
CA ARG A 158 -1.80 1.56 11.45
C ARG A 158 -1.10 2.80 10.92
N TRP A 159 -1.44 3.98 11.45
CA TRP A 159 -0.91 5.24 10.91
C TRP A 159 0.62 5.33 10.95
N SER A 160 1.20 5.16 12.15
CA SER A 160 2.63 4.95 12.30
C SER A 160 2.90 4.00 13.47
N VAL A 161 3.70 2.97 13.22
CA VAL A 161 4.23 2.06 14.25
C VAL A 161 5.70 2.33 14.54
N GLU A 162 6.43 2.99 13.63
CA GLU A 162 7.85 3.34 13.78
C GLU A 162 8.83 2.15 13.76
N GLU A 163 8.44 0.96 14.20
CA GLU A 163 9.36 -0.19 14.24
C GLU A 163 9.45 -0.96 12.91
N SER A 164 8.58 -0.69 11.94
CA SER A 164 8.57 -1.40 10.65
C SER A 164 7.86 -0.62 9.55
N ASN A 165 8.09 -1.01 8.31
CA ASN A 165 7.51 -0.38 7.11
C ASN A 165 6.09 -0.88 6.74
N VAL A 166 5.31 -1.37 7.71
CA VAL A 166 3.94 -1.90 7.49
C VAL A 166 2.85 -0.91 7.93
N ASP A 167 3.22 0.34 8.16
CA ASP A 167 2.33 1.46 8.49
C ASP A 167 2.06 2.36 7.28
N TRP A 168 1.21 3.37 7.45
CA TRP A 168 0.91 4.38 6.41
C TRP A 168 2.07 5.36 6.19
N MET A 169 2.83 5.67 7.23
CA MET A 169 3.80 6.76 7.22
C MET A 169 5.02 6.46 6.33
N PRO A 170 5.27 7.19 5.22
CA PRO A 170 6.49 7.05 4.44
C PRO A 170 7.73 7.46 5.26
N ASP A 171 8.89 6.89 4.93
CA ASP A 171 10.14 7.15 5.66
C ASP A 171 10.79 8.49 5.27
N GLY A 172 10.29 9.10 4.20
CA GLY A 172 10.77 10.38 3.67
C GLY A 172 9.74 11.04 2.76
N PRO A 173 10.04 12.26 2.27
CA PRO A 173 9.13 13.02 1.44
C PRO A 173 8.92 12.35 0.08
N PHE A 174 7.83 12.71 -0.62
CA PHE A 174 7.71 12.35 -2.02
C PHE A 174 8.91 12.93 -2.79
N PRO A 175 9.65 12.13 -3.59
CA PRO A 175 10.93 12.59 -4.13
C PRO A 175 10.78 13.84 -5.00
N GLU A 176 11.49 14.91 -4.64
CA GLU A 176 11.40 16.22 -5.31
C GLU A 176 11.74 16.12 -6.81
N GLY A 177 12.69 15.25 -7.16
CA GLY A 177 13.05 14.95 -8.53
C GLY A 177 11.89 14.37 -9.35
N LEU A 178 10.89 13.74 -8.74
CA LEU A 178 9.66 13.27 -9.39
C LEU A 178 8.64 14.40 -9.55
N LEU A 179 8.52 15.29 -8.55
CA LEU A 179 7.61 16.44 -8.61
C LEU A 179 7.97 17.40 -9.74
N ARG A 180 9.27 17.53 -10.04
CA ARG A 180 9.80 18.40 -11.12
C ARG A 180 9.76 17.79 -12.52
N GLN A 181 9.40 16.52 -12.67
CA GLN A 181 9.32 15.89 -13.99
C GLN A 181 8.18 16.45 -14.84
N SER A 182 8.29 16.25 -16.16
CA SER A 182 7.22 16.52 -17.12
C SER A 182 6.65 17.94 -16.95
N GLN A 183 7.53 18.94 -16.90
CA GLN A 183 7.17 20.35 -16.66
C GLN A 183 6.38 20.56 -15.35
N ASN A 184 6.84 19.91 -14.27
CA ASN A 184 6.25 19.97 -12.94
C ASN A 184 4.79 19.50 -12.85
N ALA A 185 4.30 18.66 -13.76
CA ALA A 185 2.88 18.26 -13.80
C ALA A 185 2.39 17.67 -12.45
N ALA A 186 3.18 16.78 -11.82
CA ALA A 186 2.84 16.21 -10.52
C ALA A 186 2.90 17.26 -9.39
N GLY A 187 3.90 18.14 -9.39
CA GLY A 187 3.99 19.23 -8.43
C GLY A 187 2.80 20.20 -8.54
N HIS A 188 2.40 20.59 -9.75
CA HIS A 188 1.27 21.48 -9.99
C HIS A 188 -0.07 20.85 -9.60
N ALA A 189 -0.30 19.58 -9.92
CA ALA A 189 -1.52 18.87 -9.53
C ALA A 189 -1.62 18.72 -8.00
N LEU A 190 -0.50 18.40 -7.33
CA LEU A 190 -0.46 18.30 -5.88
C LEU A 190 -0.69 19.65 -5.19
N ALA A 191 -0.07 20.73 -5.69
CA ALA A 191 -0.29 22.08 -5.16
C ALA A 191 -1.76 22.50 -5.28
N ARG A 192 -2.39 22.26 -6.44
CA ARG A 192 -3.81 22.54 -6.65
C ARG A 192 -4.71 21.77 -5.68
N TYR A 193 -4.44 20.48 -5.48
CA TYR A 193 -5.18 19.70 -4.48
C TYR A 193 -5.04 20.28 -3.07
N ARG A 194 -3.84 20.71 -2.68
CA ARG A 194 -3.59 21.33 -1.36
C ARG A 194 -4.32 22.65 -1.19
N GLU A 195 -4.56 23.39 -2.26
CA GLU A 195 -5.34 24.63 -2.25
C GLU A 195 -6.85 24.37 -2.14
N THR A 196 -7.37 23.36 -2.84
CA THR A 196 -8.84 23.16 -2.97
C THR A 196 -9.40 22.08 -2.05
N GLY A 197 -8.61 21.05 -1.73
CA GLY A 197 -9.07 19.85 -1.03
C GLY A 197 -10.16 19.06 -1.76
N SER A 198 -10.34 19.25 -3.07
CA SER A 198 -11.46 18.64 -3.82
C SER A 198 -11.19 17.20 -4.25
N ASP A 199 -12.26 16.40 -4.45
CA ASP A 199 -12.15 15.03 -4.96
C ASP A 199 -11.55 14.96 -6.37
N GLU A 200 -11.89 15.94 -7.21
CA GLU A 200 -11.38 16.02 -8.59
C GLU A 200 -9.89 16.32 -8.61
N ASP A 201 -9.45 17.30 -7.81
CA ASP A 201 -8.04 17.65 -7.72
C ASP A 201 -7.23 16.55 -7.03
N LEU A 202 -7.80 15.84 -6.04
CA LEU A 202 -7.17 14.65 -5.46
C LEU A 202 -6.92 13.61 -6.55
N ARG A 203 -7.93 13.29 -7.35
CA ARG A 203 -7.81 12.33 -8.45
C ARG A 203 -6.71 12.75 -9.42
N SER A 204 -6.66 14.03 -9.80
CA SER A 204 -5.63 14.57 -10.69
C SER A 204 -4.23 14.47 -10.08
N ALA A 205 -4.07 14.83 -8.81
CA ALA A 205 -2.82 14.72 -8.05
C ALA A 205 -2.35 13.26 -7.97
N VAL A 206 -3.22 12.34 -7.54
CA VAL A 206 -2.92 10.91 -7.43
C VAL A 206 -2.50 10.34 -8.79
N GLY A 207 -3.24 10.64 -9.86
CA GLY A 207 -2.89 10.19 -11.22
C GLY A 207 -1.50 10.68 -11.64
N SER A 208 -1.21 11.96 -11.41
CA SER A 208 0.06 12.59 -11.78
C SER A 208 1.26 12.07 -10.97
N LEU A 209 1.09 11.88 -9.65
CA LEU A 209 2.11 11.29 -8.78
C LEU A 209 2.41 9.83 -9.16
N ARG A 210 1.37 9.03 -9.39
CA ARG A 210 1.50 7.64 -9.83
C ARG A 210 2.21 7.54 -11.17
N TRP A 211 1.93 8.46 -12.10
CA TRP A 211 2.62 8.53 -13.39
C TRP A 211 4.08 8.94 -13.22
N ALA A 212 4.39 9.98 -12.44
CA ALA A 212 5.76 10.42 -12.21
C ALA A 212 6.64 9.30 -11.60
N ALA A 213 6.08 8.52 -10.67
CA ALA A 213 6.79 7.39 -10.08
C ALA A 213 7.04 6.23 -11.06
N TYR A 214 6.19 6.05 -12.07
CA TYR A 214 6.26 4.93 -13.02
C TYR A 214 6.92 5.25 -14.36
N ASN A 215 6.79 6.50 -14.84
CA ASN A 215 6.99 6.91 -16.22
C ASN A 215 8.15 6.16 -16.90
N PRO A 216 7.88 5.25 -17.86
CA PRO A 216 8.90 4.38 -18.44
C PRO A 216 9.96 5.14 -19.23
N ASN A 217 9.65 6.38 -19.64
CA ASN A 217 10.55 7.25 -20.37
C ASN A 217 11.45 8.10 -19.45
N SER A 218 11.21 8.07 -18.13
CA SER A 218 12.02 8.79 -17.15
C SER A 218 13.19 7.93 -16.66
N THR A 219 14.38 8.53 -16.58
CA THR A 219 15.57 7.88 -16.00
C THR A 219 15.56 7.88 -14.48
N VAL A 220 14.70 8.69 -13.86
CA VAL A 220 14.63 8.85 -12.40
C VAL A 220 13.29 8.42 -11.81
N ALA A 221 12.41 7.78 -12.59
CA ALA A 221 11.20 7.13 -12.09
C ALA A 221 11.55 5.77 -11.43
N PRO A 222 11.32 5.58 -10.12
CA PRO A 222 11.79 4.39 -9.41
C PRO A 222 10.94 3.14 -9.66
N CYS A 223 9.67 3.29 -10.07
CA CYS A 223 8.75 2.18 -10.30
C CYS A 223 8.78 1.65 -11.74
N ALA A 224 9.63 2.19 -12.62
CA ALA A 224 9.73 1.72 -13.99
C ALA A 224 10.28 0.27 -14.00
N PRO A 225 9.52 -0.72 -14.49
CA PRO A 225 9.91 -2.13 -14.39
C PRO A 225 10.97 -2.54 -15.43
N THR A 226 11.17 -1.72 -16.46
CA THR A 226 12.04 -2.04 -17.59
C THR A 226 12.91 -0.84 -18.00
N PRO A 227 14.22 -1.03 -18.19
CA PRO A 227 14.98 -2.24 -17.86
C PRO A 227 15.02 -2.50 -16.34
N LYS A 228 15.19 -3.76 -15.93
CA LYS A 228 15.22 -4.16 -14.51
C LYS A 228 16.16 -3.29 -13.66
N ALA A 229 17.28 -2.86 -14.23
CA ALA A 229 18.26 -1.99 -13.59
C ALA A 229 17.74 -0.61 -13.16
N ARG A 230 16.59 -0.14 -13.66
CA ARG A 230 15.96 1.13 -13.26
C ARG A 230 14.97 0.98 -12.11
N PHE A 231 14.50 -0.24 -11.84
CA PHE A 231 13.59 -0.47 -10.73
C PHE A 231 14.35 -0.28 -9.43
N ARG A 232 13.90 0.67 -8.60
CA ARG A 232 14.44 0.97 -7.27
C ARG A 232 13.34 0.64 -6.26
N PRO A 233 13.36 -0.57 -5.66
CA PRO A 233 12.23 -1.07 -4.90
C PRO A 233 11.83 -0.19 -3.72
N ASP A 234 12.79 0.25 -2.90
CA ASP A 234 12.52 1.09 -1.73
C ASP A 234 11.95 2.45 -2.15
N ASP A 235 12.61 3.16 -3.07
CA ASP A 235 12.13 4.44 -3.61
C ASP A 235 10.72 4.32 -4.21
N CYS A 236 10.46 3.23 -4.94
CA CYS A 236 9.15 2.97 -5.51
C CYS A 236 8.11 2.72 -4.42
N PHE A 237 8.42 1.88 -3.44
CA PHE A 237 7.53 1.57 -2.32
C PHE A 237 7.19 2.83 -1.52
N GLN A 238 8.19 3.65 -1.17
CA GLN A 238 7.97 4.90 -0.43
C GLN A 238 7.15 5.92 -1.21
N ALA A 239 7.43 6.12 -2.51
CA ALA A 239 6.64 7.04 -3.34
C ALA A 239 5.17 6.60 -3.47
N ARG A 240 4.93 5.29 -3.58
CA ARG A 240 3.57 4.71 -3.59
C ARG A 240 2.90 4.88 -2.23
N ARG A 241 3.60 4.57 -1.13
CA ARG A 241 3.09 4.70 0.24
C ARG A 241 2.74 6.15 0.59
N TRP A 242 3.57 7.11 0.18
CA TRP A 242 3.28 8.54 0.32
C TRP A 242 2.00 8.92 -0.43
N THR A 243 1.85 8.48 -1.68
CA THR A 243 0.63 8.73 -2.48
C THR A 243 -0.60 8.08 -1.85
N ALA A 244 -0.46 6.87 -1.30
CA ALA A 244 -1.53 6.15 -0.62
C ALA A 244 -2.00 6.90 0.65
N SER A 245 -1.06 7.46 1.41
CA SER A 245 -1.33 8.25 2.61
C SER A 245 -2.07 9.54 2.31
N LEU A 246 -1.78 10.22 1.20
CA LEU A 246 -2.54 11.39 0.74
C LEU A 246 -4.05 11.08 0.61
N ILE A 247 -4.36 9.93 0.00
CA ILE A 247 -5.74 9.45 -0.21
C ILE A 247 -6.41 9.11 1.12
N ALA A 248 -5.71 8.42 2.02
CA ALA A 248 -6.22 8.08 3.33
C ALA A 248 -6.56 9.33 4.17
N GLN A 249 -5.66 10.32 4.22
CA GLN A 249 -5.92 11.57 4.95
C GLN A 249 -7.11 12.32 4.37
N HIS A 250 -7.27 12.34 3.04
CA HIS A 250 -8.44 12.95 2.39
C HIS A 250 -9.75 12.30 2.83
N MET A 251 -9.79 10.97 2.86
CA MET A 251 -10.97 10.23 3.31
C MET A 251 -11.29 10.52 4.78
N LEU A 252 -10.28 10.50 5.65
CA LEU A 252 -10.45 10.76 7.09
C LEU A 252 -10.96 12.18 7.36
N ARG A 253 -10.39 13.20 6.70
CA ARG A 253 -10.86 14.60 6.81
C ARG A 253 -12.30 14.79 6.37
N SER A 254 -12.70 14.04 5.36
CA SER A 254 -14.05 14.12 4.80
C SER A 254 -15.03 13.20 5.53
N ALA A 255 -14.62 12.56 6.63
CA ALA A 255 -15.36 11.50 7.34
C ALA A 255 -15.94 10.45 6.38
N ARG A 256 -15.22 10.14 5.30
CA ARG A 256 -15.70 9.31 4.21
C ARG A 256 -15.35 7.85 4.45
N THR A 257 -16.39 7.02 4.57
CA THR A 257 -16.29 5.55 4.64
C THR A 257 -16.45 4.90 3.26
N GLU A 258 -17.20 5.56 2.36
CA GLU A 258 -17.51 5.03 1.04
C GLU A 258 -16.30 5.04 0.08
N PRO A 259 -16.21 4.07 -0.85
CA PRO A 259 -15.21 4.08 -1.89
C PRO A 259 -15.23 5.35 -2.76
N MET A 260 -14.08 6.01 -2.86
CA MET A 260 -13.80 7.03 -3.87
C MET A 260 -13.63 6.44 -5.27
N TYR A 261 -13.37 7.30 -6.26
CA TYR A 261 -13.00 6.88 -7.61
C TYR A 261 -11.93 5.77 -7.57
N SER A 262 -12.19 4.67 -8.28
CA SER A 262 -11.42 3.42 -8.14
C SER A 262 -9.92 3.59 -8.46
N GLY A 263 -9.56 4.53 -9.35
CA GLY A 263 -8.17 4.86 -9.65
C GLY A 263 -7.39 5.48 -8.49
N ASN A 264 -8.07 5.96 -7.44
CA ASN A 264 -7.44 6.34 -6.18
C ASN A 264 -7.06 5.09 -5.38
N HIS A 265 -7.96 4.11 -5.25
CA HIS A 265 -7.70 2.87 -4.52
C HIS A 265 -6.67 1.96 -5.21
N ASP A 266 -6.51 2.09 -6.52
CA ASP A 266 -5.36 1.52 -7.25
C ASP A 266 -4.01 1.99 -6.70
N ALA A 267 -3.93 3.16 -6.06
CA ALA A 267 -2.71 3.64 -5.44
C ALA A 267 -2.33 2.78 -4.22
N TRP A 268 -3.32 2.37 -3.42
CA TRP A 268 -3.14 1.45 -2.29
C TRP A 268 -2.68 0.08 -2.79
N TRP A 269 -3.36 -0.46 -3.80
CA TRP A 269 -2.91 -1.66 -4.50
C TRP A 269 -1.47 -1.52 -5.03
N GLY A 270 -1.14 -0.34 -5.55
CA GLY A 270 0.19 0.01 -6.07
C GLY A 270 1.32 -0.13 -5.05
N VAL A 271 1.04 0.09 -3.76
CA VAL A 271 2.01 -0.12 -2.67
C VAL A 271 2.34 -1.61 -2.55
N GLY A 272 1.32 -2.46 -2.47
CA GLY A 272 1.51 -3.92 -2.41
C GLY A 272 2.13 -4.47 -3.69
N HIS A 273 1.82 -3.89 -4.84
CA HIS A 273 2.44 -4.25 -6.11
C HIS A 273 3.94 -3.89 -6.17
N ALA A 274 4.36 -2.77 -5.58
CA ALA A 274 5.78 -2.45 -5.43
C ALA A 274 6.51 -3.50 -4.57
N ALA A 275 5.89 -3.93 -3.45
CA ALA A 275 6.41 -5.01 -2.61
C ALA A 275 6.51 -6.34 -3.38
N PHE A 276 5.47 -6.72 -4.14
CA PHE A 276 5.51 -7.88 -5.03
C PHE A 276 6.66 -7.81 -6.05
N LYS A 277 6.83 -6.66 -6.71
CA LYS A 277 7.89 -6.48 -7.71
C LYS A 277 9.29 -6.50 -7.09
N SER A 278 9.44 -6.04 -5.84
CA SER A 278 10.69 -6.15 -5.08
C SER A 278 11.15 -7.61 -4.95
N MET A 279 10.24 -8.50 -4.55
CA MET A 279 10.49 -9.94 -4.44
C MET A 279 10.76 -10.57 -5.81
N GLN A 280 9.95 -10.22 -6.83
CA GLN A 280 10.11 -10.77 -8.18
C GLN A 280 11.48 -10.41 -8.81
N ASN A 281 12.06 -9.26 -8.45
CA ASN A 281 13.36 -8.82 -8.95
C ASN A 281 14.54 -9.24 -8.06
N GLY A 282 14.31 -10.00 -6.98
CA GLY A 282 15.37 -10.43 -6.06
C GLY A 282 15.94 -9.31 -5.19
N GLN A 283 15.25 -8.17 -5.10
CA GLN A 283 15.62 -7.01 -4.28
C GLN A 283 14.46 -6.71 -3.33
N SER A 284 14.18 -7.65 -2.42
CA SER A 284 13.03 -7.56 -1.53
C SER A 284 13.17 -6.38 -0.57
N ILE A 285 12.14 -5.55 -0.48
CA ILE A 285 12.01 -4.58 0.61
C ILE A 285 11.73 -5.32 1.93
N GLU A 286 11.87 -4.61 3.05
CA GLU A 286 11.49 -5.13 4.35
C GLU A 286 9.99 -5.52 4.37
N ASN A 287 9.65 -6.61 5.06
CA ASN A 287 8.28 -7.13 5.19
C ASN A 287 7.52 -7.27 3.86
N ALA A 288 8.19 -7.48 2.73
CA ALA A 288 7.59 -7.40 1.39
C ALA A 288 6.35 -8.28 1.21
N GLU A 289 6.32 -9.50 1.75
CA GLU A 289 5.15 -10.37 1.63
C GLU A 289 3.95 -9.86 2.47
N LYS A 290 4.21 -9.32 3.67
CA LYS A 290 3.18 -8.73 4.51
C LYS A 290 2.62 -7.46 3.85
N ASN A 291 3.51 -6.61 3.33
CA ASN A 291 3.13 -5.43 2.57
C ASN A 291 2.35 -5.79 1.29
N GLN A 292 2.74 -6.84 0.57
CA GLN A 292 1.98 -7.31 -0.60
C GLN A 292 0.54 -7.62 -0.22
N VAL A 293 0.34 -8.54 0.73
CA VAL A 293 -1.01 -9.03 1.10
C VAL A 293 -1.87 -7.89 1.66
N MET A 294 -1.34 -7.14 2.63
CA MET A 294 -2.06 -6.09 3.32
C MET A 294 -2.52 -4.98 2.38
N TRP A 295 -1.61 -4.38 1.61
CA TRP A 295 -1.93 -3.25 0.75
C TRP A 295 -2.77 -3.65 -0.48
N MET A 296 -2.53 -4.83 -1.06
CA MET A 296 -3.36 -5.32 -2.16
C MET A 296 -4.77 -5.67 -1.69
N TYR A 297 -4.93 -6.30 -0.52
CA TYR A 297 -6.26 -6.61 0.03
C TYR A 297 -7.02 -5.31 0.34
N MET A 298 -6.36 -4.32 0.92
CA MET A 298 -6.96 -3.01 1.17
C MET A 298 -7.39 -2.29 -0.11
N GLY A 299 -6.51 -2.20 -1.12
CA GLY A 299 -6.88 -1.60 -2.41
C GLY A 299 -8.02 -2.35 -3.10
N TRP A 300 -8.04 -3.68 -3.01
CA TRP A 300 -9.12 -4.51 -3.53
C TRP A 300 -10.44 -4.30 -2.77
N ALA A 301 -10.42 -4.21 -1.44
CA ALA A 301 -11.65 -4.08 -0.65
C ALA A 301 -12.47 -2.84 -1.03
N PHE A 302 -11.79 -1.75 -1.39
CA PHE A 302 -12.40 -0.50 -1.85
C PHE A 302 -12.66 -0.44 -3.37
N ALA A 303 -12.07 -1.34 -4.17
CA ALA A 303 -12.27 -1.40 -5.61
C ALA A 303 -12.22 -2.85 -6.14
N PRO A 304 -13.16 -3.72 -5.74
CA PRO A 304 -13.09 -5.16 -6.01
C PRO A 304 -13.10 -5.51 -7.51
N GLN A 305 -13.56 -4.59 -8.36
CA GLN A 305 -13.66 -4.73 -9.81
C GLN A 305 -12.34 -4.51 -10.57
N ASN A 306 -11.33 -3.87 -9.99
CA ASN A 306 -10.20 -3.31 -10.76
C ASN A 306 -9.01 -4.26 -10.96
N HIS A 307 -8.76 -5.17 -10.02
CA HIS A 307 -7.47 -5.87 -9.95
C HIS A 307 -7.58 -7.35 -10.28
N SER A 308 -6.57 -7.90 -10.96
CA SER A 308 -6.53 -9.33 -11.27
C SER A 308 -6.36 -10.16 -10.00
N SER A 309 -7.21 -11.17 -9.83
CA SER A 309 -7.19 -12.01 -8.62
C SER A 309 -5.86 -12.72 -8.37
N TRP A 310 -5.10 -13.03 -9.42
CA TRP A 310 -3.87 -13.81 -9.31
C TRP A 310 -2.76 -13.14 -8.48
N TYR A 311 -2.76 -11.80 -8.42
CA TYR A 311 -1.76 -11.06 -7.66
C TYR A 311 -1.93 -11.21 -6.15
N LEU A 312 -3.14 -11.53 -5.67
CA LEU A 312 -3.45 -11.63 -4.24
C LEU A 312 -3.84 -13.04 -3.81
N ALA A 313 -4.49 -13.84 -4.67
CA ALA A 313 -4.91 -15.20 -4.35
C ALA A 313 -3.75 -16.12 -3.94
N GLY A 314 -2.65 -16.11 -4.70
CA GLY A 314 -1.45 -16.90 -4.38
C GLY A 314 -0.78 -16.51 -3.06
N PRO A 315 -0.50 -15.21 -2.82
CA PRO A 315 0.00 -14.73 -1.52
C PRO A 315 -0.89 -15.07 -0.33
N LEU A 316 -2.22 -14.92 -0.45
CA LEU A 316 -3.15 -15.31 0.61
C LEU A 316 -3.05 -16.81 0.92
N LEU A 317 -2.96 -17.66 -0.11
CA LEU A 317 -2.76 -19.09 0.08
C LEU A 317 -1.45 -19.40 0.82
N ARG A 318 -0.34 -18.70 0.51
CA ARG A 318 0.94 -18.86 1.24
C ARG A 318 0.84 -18.43 2.70
N LYS A 319 -0.06 -17.51 3.03
CA LYS A 319 -0.40 -17.12 4.41
C LYS A 319 -1.41 -18.06 5.08
N GLN A 320 -1.73 -19.19 4.45
CA GLN A 320 -2.72 -20.15 4.95
C GLN A 320 -4.12 -19.52 5.09
N LEU A 321 -4.46 -18.59 4.18
CA LEU A 321 -5.77 -17.93 4.10
C LEU A 321 -6.56 -18.33 2.84
N PRO A 322 -6.82 -19.63 2.59
CA PRO A 322 -7.51 -20.08 1.38
C PRO A 322 -8.95 -19.57 1.28
N ARG A 323 -9.69 -19.39 2.39
CA ARG A 323 -11.08 -18.90 2.35
C ARG A 323 -11.13 -17.42 2.02
N HIS A 324 -10.22 -16.61 2.59
CA HIS A 324 -10.04 -15.22 2.16
C HIS A 324 -9.71 -15.16 0.67
N ALA A 325 -8.80 -16.02 0.19
CA ALA A 325 -8.40 -16.04 -1.22
C ALA A 325 -9.58 -16.38 -2.15
N THR A 326 -10.39 -17.38 -1.79
CA THR A 326 -11.61 -17.75 -2.52
C THR A 326 -12.63 -16.64 -2.54
N PHE A 327 -12.94 -16.05 -1.37
CA PHE A 327 -13.88 -14.94 -1.27
C PHE A 327 -13.42 -13.79 -2.15
N HIS A 328 -12.16 -13.37 -2.02
CA HIS A 328 -11.57 -12.32 -2.83
C HIS A 328 -11.76 -12.58 -4.34
N SER A 329 -11.43 -13.80 -4.80
CA SER A 329 -11.50 -14.13 -6.23
C SER A 329 -12.93 -14.13 -6.76
N LEU A 330 -13.88 -14.73 -6.04
CA LEU A 330 -15.28 -14.74 -6.47
C LEU A 330 -15.95 -13.38 -6.34
N ARG A 331 -15.65 -12.63 -5.27
CA ARG A 331 -16.17 -11.28 -5.07
C ARG A 331 -15.62 -10.31 -6.12
N ALA A 332 -14.37 -10.48 -6.57
CA ALA A 332 -13.82 -9.76 -7.72
C ALA A 332 -14.52 -10.15 -9.03
N GLN A 333 -14.73 -11.45 -9.25
CA GLN A 333 -15.42 -11.97 -10.44
C GLN A 333 -16.80 -11.33 -10.64
N VAL A 334 -17.64 -11.34 -9.60
CA VAL A 334 -19.00 -10.78 -9.71
C VAL A 334 -19.00 -9.27 -9.83
N SER A 335 -17.92 -8.60 -9.40
CA SER A 335 -17.76 -7.16 -9.49
C SER A 335 -17.26 -6.67 -10.85
N ARG A 336 -16.81 -7.54 -11.75
CA ARG A 336 -16.31 -7.13 -13.07
C ARG A 336 -17.42 -6.42 -13.85
N VAL A 337 -17.12 -5.21 -14.31
CA VAL A 337 -18.06 -4.36 -15.06
C VAL A 337 -17.98 -4.57 -16.57
N GLU A 338 -16.89 -5.15 -17.07
CA GLU A 338 -16.67 -5.39 -18.51
C GLU A 338 -16.59 -6.90 -18.80
N GLY A 339 -17.04 -7.30 -19.99
CA GLY A 339 -16.99 -8.67 -20.49
C GLY A 339 -15.59 -9.24 -20.77
N GLY A 340 -14.52 -8.66 -20.24
CA GLY A 340 -13.15 -9.11 -20.49
C GLY A 340 -12.81 -10.50 -19.94
N GLY A 341 -11.64 -11.02 -20.32
CA GLY A 341 -11.15 -12.33 -19.88
C GLY A 341 -10.88 -12.43 -18.36
N GLN A 342 -10.90 -11.31 -17.63
CA GLN A 342 -10.64 -11.27 -16.19
C GLN A 342 -11.63 -12.10 -15.37
N ALA A 343 -12.94 -12.03 -15.65
CA ALA A 343 -13.94 -12.80 -14.90
C ALA A 343 -13.68 -14.32 -14.99
N TYR A 344 -13.16 -14.79 -16.12
CA TYR A 344 -12.78 -16.19 -16.33
C TYR A 344 -11.46 -16.54 -15.67
N SER A 345 -10.53 -15.58 -15.60
CA SER A 345 -9.28 -15.72 -14.84
C SER A 345 -9.52 -15.78 -13.33
N ASP A 346 -10.55 -15.09 -12.84
CA ASP A 346 -10.99 -15.12 -11.44
C ASP A 346 -11.57 -16.49 -11.06
N LEU A 347 -12.28 -17.18 -11.97
CA LEU A 347 -12.66 -18.60 -11.80
C LEU A 347 -11.43 -19.49 -11.60
N ASP A 348 -10.41 -19.37 -12.47
CA ASP A 348 -9.18 -20.17 -12.35
C ASP A 348 -8.46 -19.88 -11.01
N ALA A 349 -8.40 -18.62 -10.60
CA ALA A 349 -7.84 -18.24 -9.30
C ALA A 349 -8.63 -18.86 -8.13
N ALA A 350 -9.96 -18.74 -8.14
CA ALA A 350 -10.83 -19.31 -7.10
C ALA A 350 -10.67 -20.84 -7.01
N VAL A 351 -10.68 -21.55 -8.15
CA VAL A 351 -10.44 -23.00 -8.20
C VAL A 351 -9.07 -23.37 -7.66
N PHE A 352 -8.04 -22.59 -8.00
CA PHE A 352 -6.68 -22.84 -7.53
C PHE A 352 -6.55 -22.76 -6.01
N VAL A 353 -7.15 -21.75 -5.37
CA VAL A 353 -6.96 -21.48 -3.94
C VAL A 353 -8.00 -22.10 -3.02
N SER A 354 -9.17 -22.50 -3.54
CA SER A 354 -10.27 -22.95 -2.69
C SER A 354 -9.94 -24.17 -1.84
N PRO A 355 -10.43 -24.20 -0.57
CA PRO A 355 -10.42 -25.41 0.24
C PRO A 355 -11.11 -26.56 -0.50
N ARG A 356 -10.63 -27.78 -0.26
CA ARG A 356 -11.17 -29.00 -0.91
C ARG A 356 -12.67 -29.17 -0.69
N SER A 357 -13.15 -28.84 0.51
CA SER A 357 -14.58 -28.91 0.88
C SER A 357 -15.45 -27.87 0.18
N TRP A 358 -14.87 -26.81 -0.37
CA TRP A 358 -15.61 -25.70 -1.00
C TRP A 358 -15.56 -25.75 -2.52
N VAL A 359 -14.54 -26.39 -3.09
CA VAL A 359 -14.14 -26.15 -4.48
C VAL A 359 -15.23 -26.55 -5.49
N ALA A 360 -16.04 -27.58 -5.21
CA ALA A 360 -17.15 -27.96 -6.08
C ALA A 360 -18.25 -26.86 -6.13
N ASP A 361 -18.72 -26.39 -4.97
CA ASP A 361 -19.76 -25.36 -4.88
C ASP A 361 -19.28 -23.99 -5.40
N VAL A 362 -18.04 -23.62 -5.08
CA VAL A 362 -17.37 -22.42 -5.61
C VAL A 362 -17.32 -22.45 -7.13
N THR A 363 -16.92 -23.59 -7.70
CA THR A 363 -16.85 -23.77 -9.16
C THR A 363 -18.24 -23.65 -9.78
N ALA A 364 -19.23 -24.34 -9.20
CA ALA A 364 -20.60 -24.32 -9.69
C ALA A 364 -21.20 -22.90 -9.66
N PHE A 365 -21.00 -22.17 -8.56
CA PHE A 365 -21.36 -20.75 -8.44
C PHE A 365 -20.73 -19.90 -9.54
N SER A 366 -19.40 -20.00 -9.67
CA SER A 366 -18.62 -19.19 -10.59
C SER A 366 -19.03 -19.42 -12.05
N LEU A 367 -19.20 -20.68 -12.46
CA LEU A 367 -19.63 -21.03 -13.82
C LEU A 367 -21.06 -20.57 -14.10
N ARG A 368 -22.00 -20.73 -13.14
CA ARG A 368 -23.37 -20.21 -13.30
C ARG A 368 -23.39 -18.69 -13.48
N HIS A 369 -22.55 -17.98 -12.73
CA HIS A 369 -22.39 -16.53 -12.91
C HIS A 369 -21.90 -16.21 -14.32
N LEU A 370 -20.84 -16.87 -14.81
CA LEU A 370 -20.32 -16.67 -16.16
C LEU A 370 -21.36 -17.01 -17.25
N ILE A 371 -22.12 -18.09 -17.10
CA ILE A 371 -23.23 -18.43 -18.00
C ILE A 371 -24.24 -17.28 -18.06
N GLY A 372 -24.69 -16.78 -16.90
CA GLY A 372 -25.63 -15.66 -16.82
C GLY A 372 -25.10 -14.39 -17.49
N ARG A 373 -23.80 -14.09 -17.36
CA ARG A 373 -23.16 -12.96 -18.07
C ARG A 373 -23.24 -13.14 -19.59
N ILE A 374 -22.80 -14.30 -20.09
CA ILE A 374 -22.80 -14.58 -21.54
C ILE A 374 -24.23 -14.53 -22.10
N GLU A 375 -25.19 -15.14 -21.41
CA GLU A 375 -26.60 -15.14 -21.82
C GLU A 375 -27.24 -13.73 -21.79
N SER A 376 -26.72 -12.83 -20.95
CA SER A 376 -27.09 -11.40 -20.95
C SER A 376 -26.40 -10.57 -22.04
N GLY A 377 -25.55 -11.18 -22.87
CA GLY A 377 -24.80 -10.51 -23.93
C GLY A 377 -23.43 -9.97 -23.51
N ASP A 378 -23.01 -10.20 -22.26
CA ASP A 378 -21.70 -9.77 -21.78
C ASP A 378 -20.64 -10.84 -22.09
N VAL A 379 -20.05 -10.70 -23.27
CA VAL A 379 -19.09 -11.66 -23.84
C VAL A 379 -17.70 -11.07 -24.01
N PRO A 380 -16.63 -11.88 -23.84
CA PRO A 380 -15.27 -11.48 -24.19
C PRO A 380 -15.12 -11.05 -25.64
N SER A 381 -14.44 -9.92 -25.83
CA SER A 381 -14.11 -9.39 -27.14
C SER A 381 -12.84 -10.04 -27.72
N ASP A 382 -12.61 -9.80 -29.01
CA ASP A 382 -11.36 -10.14 -29.68
C ASP A 382 -10.26 -9.08 -29.53
N GLU A 383 -10.49 -8.06 -28.70
CA GLU A 383 -9.50 -7.04 -28.41
C GLU A 383 -8.28 -7.65 -27.68
N PRO A 384 -7.07 -7.12 -27.92
CA PRO A 384 -5.88 -7.55 -27.20
C PRO A 384 -6.05 -7.42 -25.69
N SER A 385 -5.59 -8.45 -24.96
CA SER A 385 -5.43 -8.42 -23.52
C SER A 385 -4.00 -8.02 -23.14
N PHE A 386 -3.80 -7.70 -21.86
CA PHE A 386 -2.47 -7.48 -21.29
C PHE A 386 -1.70 -8.79 -21.06
N VAL A 387 -2.30 -9.96 -21.33
CA VAL A 387 -1.67 -11.26 -21.13
C VAL A 387 -0.89 -11.64 -22.38
N VAL A 388 0.43 -11.78 -22.23
CA VAL A 388 1.34 -12.17 -23.30
C VAL A 388 1.75 -13.63 -23.14
N LEU A 389 1.57 -14.43 -24.19
CA LEU A 389 1.98 -15.83 -24.24
C LEU A 389 2.71 -16.11 -25.55
N GLY A 390 3.89 -16.74 -25.49
CA GLY A 390 4.67 -17.06 -26.69
C GLY A 390 5.09 -15.83 -27.50
N GLY A 391 5.23 -14.66 -26.85
CA GLY A 391 5.61 -13.41 -27.50
C GLY A 391 4.47 -12.63 -28.16
N ARG A 392 3.21 -13.10 -28.09
CA ARG A 392 2.03 -12.36 -28.54
C ARG A 392 1.04 -12.10 -27.41
N ALA A 393 0.33 -10.97 -27.49
CA ALA A 393 -0.84 -10.75 -26.64
C ALA A 393 -1.94 -11.75 -27.02
N LEU A 394 -2.61 -12.32 -26.01
CA LEU A 394 -3.85 -13.06 -26.20
C LEU A 394 -5.00 -12.07 -26.39
N THR A 395 -6.04 -12.42 -27.14
CA THR A 395 -7.31 -11.67 -27.08
C THR A 395 -8.01 -11.92 -25.73
N GLN A 396 -8.99 -11.08 -25.36
CA GLN A 396 -9.81 -11.31 -24.17
C GLN A 396 -10.54 -12.66 -24.25
N LEU A 397 -11.06 -13.01 -25.43
CA LEU A 397 -11.71 -14.30 -25.71
C LEU A 397 -10.75 -15.50 -25.56
N GLU A 398 -9.54 -15.41 -26.12
CA GLU A 398 -8.51 -16.45 -25.97
C GLU A 398 -8.13 -16.65 -24.50
N TRP A 399 -7.97 -15.55 -23.77
CA TRP A 399 -7.67 -15.60 -22.34
C TRP A 399 -8.83 -16.22 -21.54
N ALA A 400 -10.08 -15.88 -21.88
CA ALA A 400 -11.26 -16.48 -21.25
C ALA A 400 -11.30 -18.01 -21.45
N ARG A 401 -11.22 -18.47 -22.71
CA ARG A 401 -11.22 -19.92 -23.03
C ARG A 401 -10.10 -20.66 -22.31
N ARG A 402 -8.88 -20.10 -22.32
CA ARG A 402 -7.73 -20.69 -21.63
C ARG A 402 -7.94 -20.78 -20.12
N SER A 403 -8.51 -19.75 -19.50
CA SER A 403 -8.73 -19.72 -18.05
C SER A 403 -9.77 -20.78 -17.64
N VAL A 404 -10.86 -20.91 -18.40
CA VAL A 404 -11.87 -21.96 -18.19
C VAL A 404 -11.27 -23.36 -18.31
N GLN A 405 -10.48 -23.61 -19.35
CA GLN A 405 -9.80 -24.90 -19.53
C GLN A 405 -8.79 -25.18 -18.42
N THR A 406 -8.04 -24.17 -17.98
CA THR A 406 -7.06 -24.30 -16.89
C THR A 406 -7.77 -24.66 -15.58
N ALA A 407 -8.86 -23.96 -15.26
CA ALA A 407 -9.70 -24.26 -14.10
C ALA A 407 -10.25 -25.71 -14.15
N ARG A 408 -10.79 -26.13 -15.31
CA ARG A 408 -11.28 -27.51 -15.52
C ARG A 408 -10.18 -28.55 -15.26
N ASN A 409 -8.99 -28.33 -15.82
CA ASN A 409 -7.86 -29.24 -15.64
C ASN A 409 -7.38 -29.32 -14.18
N ARG A 410 -7.43 -28.22 -13.44
CA ARG A 410 -7.10 -28.22 -12.00
C ARG A 410 -8.10 -29.04 -11.19
N LEU A 411 -9.39 -28.95 -11.51
CA LEU A 411 -10.44 -29.68 -10.79
C LEU A 411 -10.35 -31.17 -10.96
N TYR A 412 -9.94 -31.64 -12.14
CA TYR A 412 -9.72 -33.06 -12.39
C TYR A 412 -8.79 -33.72 -11.35
N TRP A 413 -7.83 -32.97 -10.82
CA TRP A 413 -6.89 -33.45 -9.79
C TRP A 413 -7.32 -33.11 -8.36
N LYS A 414 -8.36 -32.29 -8.17
CA LYS A 414 -8.85 -31.88 -6.85
C LYS A 414 -10.09 -32.64 -6.40
N LEU A 415 -10.97 -33.01 -7.33
CA LEU A 415 -12.28 -33.59 -7.03
C LEU A 415 -12.32 -35.10 -7.29
N GLU A 416 -13.19 -35.80 -6.57
CA GLU A 416 -13.55 -37.16 -6.93
C GLU A 416 -14.39 -37.16 -8.22
N ALA A 417 -14.49 -38.32 -8.88
CA ALA A 417 -15.16 -38.43 -10.18
C ALA A 417 -16.63 -37.94 -10.14
N GLU A 418 -17.37 -38.27 -9.08
CA GLU A 418 -18.77 -37.85 -8.92
C GLU A 418 -18.91 -36.32 -8.77
N GLU A 419 -18.07 -35.70 -7.95
CA GLU A 419 -18.05 -34.26 -7.74
C GLU A 419 -17.61 -33.51 -9.01
N TYR A 420 -16.60 -34.03 -9.73
CA TYR A 420 -16.16 -33.47 -10.99
C TYR A 420 -17.28 -33.53 -12.05
N ASN A 421 -17.96 -34.67 -12.16
CA ASN A 421 -19.08 -34.84 -13.09
C ASN A 421 -20.25 -33.89 -12.78
N ALA A 422 -20.46 -33.54 -11.51
CA ALA A 422 -21.51 -32.60 -11.11
C ALA A 422 -21.26 -31.17 -11.62
N VAL A 423 -20.00 -30.79 -11.88
CA VAL A 423 -19.62 -29.45 -12.38
C VAL A 423 -19.16 -29.44 -13.83
N SER A 424 -18.82 -30.59 -14.43
CA SER A 424 -18.26 -30.66 -15.79
C SER A 424 -19.21 -30.14 -16.87
N THR A 425 -20.52 -30.37 -16.71
CA THR A 425 -21.55 -29.89 -17.62
C THR A 425 -21.62 -28.36 -17.67
N LEU A 426 -21.32 -27.69 -16.55
CA LEU A 426 -21.26 -26.22 -16.51
C LEU A 426 -20.03 -25.69 -17.27
N PHE A 427 -18.89 -26.38 -17.23
CA PHE A 427 -17.72 -26.03 -18.04
C PHE A 427 -18.01 -26.14 -19.53
N GLU A 428 -18.65 -27.23 -19.93
CA GLU A 428 -19.05 -27.47 -21.32
C GLU A 428 -20.00 -26.37 -21.79
N ARG A 429 -21.01 -26.06 -20.97
CA ARG A 429 -21.95 -24.97 -21.25
C ARG A 429 -21.27 -23.62 -21.45
N VAL A 430 -20.32 -23.24 -20.58
CA VAL A 430 -19.55 -21.99 -20.75
C VAL A 430 -18.76 -22.01 -22.06
N LEU A 431 -18.07 -23.11 -22.37
CA LEU A 431 -17.24 -23.20 -23.58
C LEU A 431 -18.06 -23.19 -24.88
N GLU A 432 -19.26 -23.76 -24.86
CA GLU A 432 -20.25 -23.72 -25.94
C GLU A 432 -20.82 -22.31 -26.15
N LEU A 433 -21.10 -21.60 -25.06
CA LEU A 433 -21.67 -20.25 -25.10
C LEU A 433 -20.67 -19.17 -25.53
N LEU A 434 -19.38 -19.38 -25.30
CA LEU A 434 -18.34 -18.44 -25.74
C LEU A 434 -18.31 -18.31 -27.27
N PRO A 435 -18.13 -17.10 -27.85
CA PRO A 435 -18.06 -16.88 -29.29
C PRO A 435 -17.06 -17.79 -30.00
N SER A 436 -17.44 -18.38 -31.13
CA SER A 436 -16.53 -19.18 -31.97
C SER A 436 -15.36 -18.33 -32.47
N GLN A 437 -14.16 -18.92 -32.51
CA GLN A 437 -12.98 -18.29 -33.11
C GLN A 437 -13.05 -18.26 -34.63
#